data_AF-A0A920QP29-F1
#
_entry.id   AF-A0A920QP29-F1
#
_cell.length_a   1.000
_cell.length_b   1.000
_cell.length_c   1.000
_cell.angle_alpha   90.00
_cell.angle_beta   90.00
_cell.angle_gamma   90.00
#
_symmetry.space_group_name_H-M   'P 1'
#
loop_
_entity.id
_entity.type
_entity.pdbx_description
1 polymer ?
#
loop_
_entity_poly.entity_id
_entity_poly.type
_entity_poly.pdbx_seq_one_letter_code
_entity_poly.pdbx_strand_id
1 'polypeptide(L)' 'MTFGAFVEFAPGREGFVHISELEWHRVEKVEDVVKTGDPVRIKFIKVMIKVA' A
#
# COMPACT_ATOMS: atom_id res chain seq x y z
N MET A 1 -10.03 8.98 -9.21
CA MET A 1 -8.82 8.19 -9.54
C MET A 1 -8.35 7.58 -8.24
N THR A 2 -8.84 6.41 -7.89
CA THR A 2 -8.55 5.79 -6.59
C THR A 2 -7.92 4.44 -6.84
N PHE A 3 -6.62 4.46 -7.16
CA PHE A 3 -5.90 3.27 -7.63
C PHE A 3 -5.20 2.51 -6.50
N GLY A 4 -4.85 3.19 -5.40
CA GLY A 4 -4.11 2.56 -4.30
C GLY A 4 -3.32 3.56 -3.47
N ALA A 5 -2.46 3.04 -2.60
CA ALA A 5 -1.55 3.79 -1.74
C ALA A 5 -0.10 3.38 -2.00
N PHE A 6 0.81 4.35 -2.00
CA PHE A 6 2.24 4.09 -1.91
C PHE A 6 2.65 4.08 -0.45
N VAL A 7 3.36 3.03 -0.05
CA VAL A 7 3.86 2.84 1.31
C VAL A 7 5.37 2.68 1.25
N GLU A 8 6.09 3.60 1.85
CA GLU A 8 7.52 3.44 2.10
C GLU A 8 7.69 2.63 3.38
N PHE A 9 8.34 1.47 3.28
CA PHE A 9 8.56 0.56 4.42
C PHE A 9 10.04 0.45 4.81
N ALA A 10 10.94 0.95 3.97
CA ALA A 10 12.36 1.08 4.26
C ALA A 10 12.96 2.20 3.39
N PRO A 11 14.11 2.80 3.76
CA PRO A 11 14.73 3.88 3.01
C PRO A 11 14.95 3.50 1.54
N GLY A 12 14.30 4.22 0.62
CA GLY A 12 14.38 3.98 -0.82
C GLY A 12 13.66 2.72 -1.31
N ARG A 13 12.80 2.10 -0.49
CA ARG A 13 11.94 0.98 -0.89
C ARG A 13 10.47 1.32 -0.71
N GLU A 14 9.80 1.44 -1.85
CA GLU A 14 8.39 1.73 -1.95
C GLU A 14 7.62 0.46 -2.32
N GLY A 15 6.49 0.25 -1.65
CA GLY A 15 5.49 -0.75 -2.00
C GLY A 15 4.23 -0.06 -2.50
N PHE A 16 3.60 -0.62 -3.52
CA PHE A 16 2.28 -0.18 -3.98
C PHE A 16 1.21 -1.15 -3.48
N VAL A 17 0.20 -0.61 -2.79
CA VAL A 17 -0.96 -1.37 -2.32
C VAL A 17 -2.16 -0.93 -3.16
N HIS A 18 -2.78 -1.88 -3.86
CA HIS A 18 -3.98 -1.61 -4.63
C HIS A 18 -5.17 -1.33 -3.69
N ILE A 19 -6.10 -0.48 -4.10
CA ILE A 19 -7.25 -0.11 -3.24
C ILE A 19 -8.08 -1.32 -2.77
N SER A 20 -8.20 -2.34 -3.62
CA SER A 20 -8.90 -3.59 -3.28
C SER A 20 -8.19 -4.43 -2.22
N GLU A 21 -6.91 -4.16 -1.95
CA GLU A 21 -6.11 -4.85 -0.94
C GLU A 21 -6.07 -4.08 0.39
N LEU A 22 -6.59 -2.85 0.42
CA LEU A 22 -6.62 -2.03 1.64
C LEU A 22 -7.69 -2.51 2.63
N GLU A 23 -8.85 -2.94 2.12
CA GLU A 23 -10.01 -3.38 2.90
C GLU A 23 -10.75 -4.49 2.16
N TRP A 24 -11.45 -5.34 2.91
CA TRP A 24 -12.28 -6.42 2.34
C TRP A 24 -13.56 -5.93 1.68
N HIS A 25 -13.96 -4.68 1.94
CA HIS A 25 -15.13 -4.05 1.37
C HIS A 25 -14.73 -3.01 0.31
N ARG A 26 -15.71 -2.57 -0.50
CA ARG A 26 -15.45 -1.57 -1.54
C ARG A 26 -15.14 -0.22 -0.93
N VAL A 27 -13.89 0.20 -1.03
CA VAL A 27 -13.43 1.54 -0.64
C VAL A 27 -13.42 2.43 -1.88
N GLU A 28 -13.99 3.64 -1.78
CA GLU A 28 -14.01 4.61 -2.88
C GLU A 28 -12.81 5.58 -2.84
N LYS A 29 -12.25 5.82 -1.65
CA LYS A 29 -11.18 6.77 -1.39
C LYS A 29 -10.13 6.16 -0.46
N VAL A 30 -8.87 6.20 -0.88
CA VAL A 30 -7.74 5.67 -0.10
C VAL A 30 -7.52 6.50 1.18
N GLU A 31 -7.78 7.81 1.13
CA GLU A 31 -7.63 8.77 2.24
C GLU A 31 -8.53 8.48 3.45
N ASP A 32 -9.65 7.77 3.25
CA ASP A 32 -10.54 7.36 4.34
C ASP A 32 -9.95 6.19 5.16
N VAL A 33 -9.05 5.41 4.56
CA VAL A 33 -8.46 4.20 5.18
C VAL A 33 -7.05 4.47 5.68
N VAL A 34 -6.25 5.22 4.91
CA VAL A 34 -4.84 5.50 5.24
C VAL A 34 -4.54 6.99 5.12
N LYS A 35 -3.72 7.49 6.06
CA LYS A 35 -3.25 8.87 6.08
C LYS A 35 -1.74 8.93 5.99
N THR A 36 -1.23 9.96 5.34
CA THR A 36 0.21 10.19 5.21
C THR A 36 0.83 10.41 6.59
N GLY A 37 1.84 9.61 6.93
CA GLY A 37 2.55 9.69 8.22
C GLY A 37 1.94 8.83 9.33
N ASP A 38 0.82 8.16 9.10
CA ASP A 38 0.25 7.23 10.07
C ASP A 38 1.04 5.91 10.07
N PRO A 39 1.37 5.35 11.25
CA PRO A 39 2.07 4.07 11.33
C PRO A 39 1.14 2.93 10.91
N VAL A 40 1.27 2.47 9.67
CA VAL A 40 0.48 1.35 9.12
C VAL A 40 1.20 0.01 9.26
N ARG A 41 0.44 -1.05 9.56
CA ARG A 41 0.94 -2.43 9.49
C ARG A 41 0.67 -3.01 8.11
N ILE A 42 1.73 -3.36 7.40
CA ILE A 42 1.64 -3.99 6.07
C ILE A 42 2.03 -5.47 6.13
N LYS A 43 1.41 -6.27 5.27
CA LYS A 43 1.79 -7.66 5.02
C LYS A 43 2.15 -7.83 3.55
N PHE A 44 3.33 -8.37 3.28
CA PHE A 44 3.74 -8.68 1.92
C PHE A 44 2.99 -9.93 1.42
N ILE A 45 2.21 -9.78 0.36
CA ILE A 45 1.51 -10.89 -0.31
C ILE A 45 2.41 -11.51 -1.38
N LYS A 46 3.20 -10.68 -2.07
CA LYS A 46 4.15 -11.11 -3.11
C LYS A 46 5.37 -10.21 -3.10
N VAL A 47 6.55 -10.81 -3.16
CA VAL A 47 7.84 -10.09 -3.28
C VAL A 47 8.52 -10.57 -4.55
N MET A 48 8.90 -9.62 -5.41
CA MET A 48 9.67 -9.92 -6.61
C MET A 48 11.06 -9.29 -6.47
N ILE A 49 12.06 -10.14 -6.27
CA ILE A 49 13.45 -9.71 -6.22
C ILE A 49 14.01 -9.83 -7.63
N LYS A 50 14.44 -8.71 -8.20
CA LYS A 50 15.10 -8.67 -9.49
C LYS A 50 16.60 -8.79 -9.24
N VAL A 51 17.15 -9.96 -9.52
CA VAL A 51 18.60 -10.22 -9.46
C VAL A 51 19.17 -9.89 -10.84
N ALA A 52 20.21 -9.06 -10.87
CA ALA A 52 20.96 -8.72 -12.08
C ALA A 52 22.19 -9.63 -12.21
#